data_AF-A0A6H1ZTL4-F1
#
_entry.id   AF-A0A6H1ZTL4-F1
#
_cell.length_a   1.000
_cell.length_b   1.000
_cell.length_c   1.000
_cell.angle_alpha   90.00
_cell.angle_beta   90.00
_cell.angle_gamma   90.00
#
_symmetry.space_group_name_H-M   'P 1'
#
loop_
_entity.id
_entity.type
_entity.pdbx_description
1 polymer ?
#
loop_
_entity_poly.entity_id
_entity_poly.type
_entity_poly.pdbx_seq_one_letter_code
_entity_poly.pdbx_strand_id
1 'polypeptide(L)'
;MMGTEIISFYESVARNLGDIKAKGTPTGCTGTTLDSNMLLQPFRGQLQGKEVFIYSGGGAGQARIIPTFDPTNNRIYIEPAWDTIPTASSKFIIFDKYFTEDYESAMNRAIGICRLKHLNNMVATMQIVATQYEYTVPSGMEWISTLRIVPSGNTDYGAHIDTKQVFEFPPRYWHIGANPGGSYVIAFDSRKIDLDDFNEEVCYIMGQCKPDFAGTLISEELQEFVVAHSSMLLSLQRINEGQEWQRKFYAFRDMARSLEDYIFSYGHGKSVK
;
A
#
# COMPACT_ATOMS: atom_id res chain seq x y z
N MET A 1 9.45 3.84 29.53
CA MET A 1 8.66 3.86 28.29
C MET A 1 8.86 2.51 27.63
N MET A 2 7.82 1.66 27.57
CA MET A 2 7.88 0.48 26.70
C MET A 2 7.90 1.02 25.27
N GLY A 3 8.99 0.79 24.54
CA GLY A 3 9.02 1.09 23.12
C GLY A 3 7.94 0.25 22.46
N THR A 4 6.90 0.90 21.93
CA THR A 4 5.85 0.24 21.17
C THR A 4 6.52 -0.33 19.93
N GLU A 5 6.81 -1.64 19.93
CA GLU A 5 7.25 -2.31 18.71
C GLU A 5 6.18 -2.01 17.65
N ILE A 6 6.60 -1.43 16.52
CA ILE A 6 5.71 -1.20 15.39
C ILE A 6 5.31 -2.59 14.90
N ILE A 7 4.09 -3.00 15.26
CA ILE A 7 3.50 -4.24 14.80
C ILE A 7 3.19 -4.06 13.32
N SER A 8 3.67 -4.99 12.50
CA SER A 8 3.39 -4.96 11.07
C SER A 8 1.87 -5.02 10.81
N PHE A 9 1.39 -4.30 9.80
CA PHE A 9 0.00 -4.37 9.34
C PHE A 9 -0.45 -5.81 9.04
N TYR A 10 0.43 -6.58 8.38
CA TYR A 10 0.20 -7.99 8.11
C TYR A 10 -0.04 -8.78 9.40
N GLU A 11 0.75 -8.51 10.44
CA GLU A 11 0.59 -9.17 11.72
C GLU A 11 -0.73 -8.80 12.38
N SER A 12 -1.10 -7.52 12.41
CA SER A 12 -2.35 -7.05 13.00
C SER A 12 -3.57 -7.66 12.30
N VAL A 13 -3.59 -7.65 10.96
CA VAL A 13 -4.69 -8.24 10.18
C VAL A 13 -4.75 -9.75 10.38
N ALA A 14 -3.61 -10.45 10.31
CA ALA A 14 -3.56 -11.90 10.48
C ALA A 14 -3.93 -12.34 11.91
N ARG A 15 -3.57 -11.55 12.94
CA ARG A 15 -4.02 -11.76 14.34
C ARG A 15 -5.54 -11.67 14.45
N ASN A 16 -6.17 -10.66 13.85
CA ASN A 16 -7.63 -10.51 13.87
C ASN A 16 -8.36 -11.67 13.18
N LEU A 17 -7.75 -12.23 12.14
CA LEU A 17 -8.28 -13.39 11.41
C LEU A 17 -8.00 -14.73 12.10
N GLY A 18 -7.05 -14.77 13.05
CA GLY A 18 -6.52 -16.01 13.59
C GLY A 18 -5.80 -16.85 12.52
N ASP A 19 -5.10 -16.18 11.61
CA ASP A 19 -4.41 -16.80 10.47
C ASP A 19 -2.90 -17.01 10.70
N ILE A 20 -2.36 -16.46 11.79
CA ILE A 20 -0.96 -16.66 12.13
C ILE A 20 -0.75 -18.10 12.58
N LYS A 21 -0.03 -18.88 11.78
CA LYS A 21 0.41 -20.22 12.16
C LYS A 21 1.56 -20.15 13.14
N ALA A 22 2.52 -19.29 12.86
CA ALA A 22 3.68 -19.05 13.69
C ALA A 22 4.37 -17.73 13.29
N LYS A 23 5.21 -17.20 14.18
CA LYS A 23 6.01 -16.00 13.94
C LYS A 23 7.28 -16.03 14.79
N GLY A 24 8.33 -15.36 14.34
CA GLY A 24 9.58 -15.31 15.10
C GLY A 24 10.70 -14.56 14.40
N THR A 25 11.90 -14.77 14.91
CA THR A 25 13.16 -14.35 14.29
C THR A 25 13.92 -15.59 13.80
N PRO A 26 14.59 -15.53 12.63
CA PRO A 26 15.44 -16.62 12.20
C PRO A 26 16.64 -16.80 13.13
N THR A 27 17.03 -18.03 13.40
CA THR A 27 18.28 -18.37 14.08
C THR A 27 19.41 -18.67 13.09
N GLY A 28 19.06 -18.95 11.83
CA GLY A 28 19.97 -19.13 10.71
C GLY A 28 19.19 -19.18 9.40
N CYS A 29 19.77 -18.68 8.32
CA CYS A 29 19.16 -18.72 6.99
C CYS A 29 20.21 -19.02 5.93
N THR A 30 19.80 -19.72 4.88
CA THR A 30 20.53 -19.84 3.62
C THR A 30 19.64 -19.38 2.48
N GLY A 31 20.06 -19.49 1.22
CA GLY A 31 19.21 -19.17 0.08
C GLY A 31 17.90 -19.97 0.03
N THR A 32 17.85 -21.18 0.58
CA THR A 32 16.68 -22.09 0.49
C THR A 32 16.19 -22.59 1.83
N THR A 33 16.72 -22.08 2.94
CA THR A 33 16.35 -22.54 4.29
C THR A 33 16.19 -21.38 5.26
N LEU A 34 15.29 -21.55 6.22
CA LEU A 34 15.08 -20.67 7.37
C LEU A 34 14.95 -21.53 8.64
N ASP A 35 15.90 -21.38 9.56
CA ASP A 35 15.91 -22.08 10.84
C ASP A 35 15.28 -21.17 11.92
N SER A 36 14.41 -21.71 12.77
CA SER A 36 13.80 -20.92 13.86
C SER A 36 13.35 -21.78 15.03
N ASN A 37 13.59 -21.31 16.26
CA ASN A 37 13.20 -22.04 17.49
C ASN A 37 11.75 -21.80 17.93
N MET A 38 10.89 -21.26 17.07
CA MET A 38 9.54 -20.79 17.47
C MET A 38 8.51 -21.92 17.68
N LEU A 39 8.78 -23.15 17.26
CA LEU A 39 7.85 -24.27 17.40
C LEU A 39 8.26 -25.18 18.56
N LEU A 40 7.40 -25.27 19.58
CA LEU A 40 7.65 -26.07 20.79
C LEU A 40 7.45 -27.58 20.59
N GLN A 41 6.65 -28.00 19.60
CA GLN A 41 6.39 -29.41 19.24
C GLN A 41 6.17 -29.57 17.73
N PRO A 42 7.24 -29.53 16.92
CA PRO A 42 7.14 -29.51 15.47
C PRO A 42 6.78 -30.90 14.90
N PHE A 43 5.67 -30.99 14.15
CA PHE A 43 5.35 -32.18 13.36
C PHE A 43 5.82 -32.02 11.91
N ARG A 44 6.36 -33.09 11.32
CA ARG A 44 6.73 -33.12 9.89
C ARG A 44 5.48 -32.83 9.06
N GLY A 45 5.54 -31.80 8.21
CA GLY A 45 4.42 -31.38 7.34
C GLY A 45 3.49 -30.31 7.93
N GLN A 46 3.64 -29.91 9.21
CA GLN A 46 2.75 -28.91 9.82
C GLN A 46 2.76 -27.54 9.11
N LEU A 47 3.87 -27.21 8.47
CA LEU A 47 4.07 -25.96 7.72
C LEU A 47 4.04 -26.17 6.19
N GLN A 48 3.85 -27.40 5.72
CA GLN A 48 3.91 -27.69 4.28
C GLN A 48 2.75 -27.01 3.55
N GLY A 49 3.08 -26.35 2.42
CA GLY A 49 2.13 -25.58 1.61
C GLY A 49 1.73 -24.23 2.20
N LYS A 50 2.32 -23.84 3.34
CA LYS A 50 2.12 -22.52 3.94
C LYS A 50 3.10 -21.51 3.38
N GLU A 51 2.77 -20.23 3.52
CA GLU A 51 3.64 -19.13 3.10
C GLU A 51 4.37 -18.54 4.31
N VAL A 52 5.67 -18.32 4.15
CA VAL A 52 6.48 -17.51 5.07
C VAL A 52 6.72 -16.14 4.47
N PHE A 53 6.42 -15.09 5.25
CA PHE A 53 6.62 -13.70 4.88
C PHE A 53 7.60 -13.02 5.83
N ILE A 54 8.60 -12.35 5.29
CA ILE A 54 9.56 -11.54 6.04
C ILE A 54 9.06 -10.09 6.09
N TYR A 55 8.65 -9.61 7.27
CA TYR A 55 8.06 -8.27 7.42
C TYR A 55 9.03 -7.22 7.95
N SER A 56 10.23 -7.61 8.37
CA SER A 56 11.26 -6.69 8.88
C SER A 56 12.65 -7.30 8.74
N GLY A 57 13.68 -6.45 8.63
CA GLY A 57 15.10 -6.83 8.53
C GLY A 57 15.55 -7.21 7.12
N GLY A 58 16.58 -8.06 7.04
CA GLY A 58 17.10 -8.52 5.75
C GLY A 58 16.05 -9.35 5.00
N GLY A 59 15.84 -9.04 3.72
CA GLY A 59 14.81 -9.72 2.92
C GLY A 59 13.37 -9.31 3.24
N ALA A 60 13.16 -8.20 3.96
CA ALA A 60 11.81 -7.66 4.18
C ALA A 60 11.05 -7.44 2.86
N GLY A 61 9.77 -7.80 2.86
CA GLY A 61 8.90 -7.80 1.68
C GLY A 61 8.92 -9.10 0.88
N GLN A 62 9.80 -10.06 1.19
CA GLN A 62 9.82 -11.35 0.49
C GLN A 62 8.85 -12.34 1.13
N ALA A 63 8.01 -12.97 0.29
CA ALA A 63 7.16 -14.11 0.63
C ALA A 63 7.65 -15.36 -0.11
N ARG A 64 7.60 -16.54 0.53
CA ARG A 64 7.98 -17.82 -0.07
C ARG A 64 7.08 -18.96 0.42
N ILE A 65 6.87 -19.95 -0.43
CA ILE A 65 6.14 -21.17 -0.07
C ILE A 65 7.06 -22.12 0.67
N ILE A 66 6.50 -22.85 1.63
CA ILE A 66 7.19 -23.88 2.40
C ILE A 66 6.88 -25.25 1.78
N PRO A 67 7.71 -25.78 0.87
CA PRO A 67 7.50 -27.11 0.31
C PRO A 67 7.68 -28.22 1.36
N THR A 68 8.62 -28.05 2.30
CA THR A 68 8.91 -29.04 3.33
C THR A 68 9.41 -28.40 4.63
N PHE A 69 9.25 -29.12 5.74
CA PHE A 69 9.69 -28.70 7.06
C PHE A 69 10.35 -29.87 7.81
N ASP A 70 11.57 -29.66 8.30
CA ASP A 70 12.30 -30.61 9.11
C ASP A 70 12.21 -30.25 10.61
N PRO A 71 11.42 -31.01 11.39
CA PRO A 71 11.24 -30.76 12.81
C PRO A 71 12.50 -31.03 13.66
N THR A 72 13.45 -31.84 13.18
CA THR A 72 14.64 -32.21 13.97
C THR A 72 15.56 -30.99 14.19
N ASN A 73 15.65 -30.12 13.19
CA ASN A 73 16.49 -28.93 13.23
C ASN A 73 15.67 -27.63 13.28
N ASN A 74 14.34 -27.73 13.38
CA ASN A 74 13.40 -26.64 13.13
C ASN A 74 13.71 -25.85 11.85
N ARG A 75 13.99 -26.60 10.77
CA ARG A 75 14.41 -26.04 9.48
C ARG A 75 13.24 -26.01 8.52
N ILE A 76 12.90 -24.81 8.07
CA ILE A 76 11.91 -24.54 7.04
C ILE A 76 12.65 -24.49 5.71
N TYR A 77 12.26 -25.35 4.77
CA TYR A 77 12.71 -25.25 3.38
C TYR A 77 11.74 -24.34 2.64
N ILE A 78 12.27 -23.49 1.76
CA ILE A 78 11.49 -22.49 1.04
C ILE A 78 11.71 -22.59 -0.47
N GLU A 79 10.69 -22.23 -1.24
CA GLU A 79 10.75 -22.16 -2.70
C GLU A 79 9.89 -20.99 -3.22
N PRO A 80 10.39 -20.18 -4.18
CA PRO A 80 11.76 -20.15 -4.72
C PRO A 80 12.81 -19.71 -3.68
N ALA A 81 14.10 -19.73 -4.03
CA ALA A 81 15.15 -19.22 -3.13
C ALA A 81 14.93 -17.73 -2.76
N TRP A 82 15.43 -17.29 -1.60
CA TRP A 82 15.43 -15.88 -1.22
C TRP A 82 16.29 -15.07 -2.20
N ASP A 83 15.80 -13.92 -2.65
CA ASP A 83 16.60 -12.97 -3.43
C ASP A 83 17.57 -12.22 -2.53
N THR A 84 17.17 -11.98 -1.29
CA THR A 84 18.00 -11.41 -0.22
C THR A 84 17.86 -12.28 1.00
N ILE A 85 18.96 -12.93 1.38
CA ILE A 85 18.97 -13.90 2.48
C ILE A 85 18.59 -13.17 3.79
N PRO A 86 17.52 -13.61 4.50
CA PRO A 86 17.17 -13.02 5.77
C PRO A 86 18.26 -13.21 6.82
N THR A 87 18.45 -12.21 7.67
CA THR A 87 19.42 -12.24 8.77
C THR A 87 18.75 -12.59 10.10
N ALA A 88 19.54 -12.81 11.16
CA ALA A 88 19.03 -13.04 12.52
C ALA A 88 18.25 -11.84 13.12
N SER A 89 18.40 -10.64 12.55
CA SER A 89 17.59 -9.46 12.91
C SER A 89 16.26 -9.37 12.17
N SER A 90 16.01 -10.29 11.22
CA SER A 90 14.78 -10.30 10.44
C SER A 90 13.65 -10.85 11.27
N LYS A 91 12.42 -10.41 10.97
CA LYS A 91 11.21 -10.92 11.60
C LYS A 91 10.29 -11.50 10.54
N PHE A 92 9.70 -12.65 10.83
CA PHE A 92 8.85 -13.36 9.89
C PHE A 92 7.54 -13.83 10.52
N ILE A 93 6.55 -14.06 9.65
CA ILE A 93 5.24 -14.64 9.97
C ILE A 93 4.99 -15.78 8.99
N ILE A 94 4.37 -16.86 9.46
CA ILE A 94 3.85 -17.93 8.62
C ILE A 94 2.33 -17.85 8.65
N PHE A 95 1.73 -17.67 7.48
CA PHE A 95 0.28 -17.64 7.30
C PHE A 95 -0.28 -19.04 7.14
N ASP A 96 -1.49 -19.28 7.66
CA ASP A 96 -2.15 -20.57 7.57
C ASP A 96 -3.03 -20.68 6.30
N LYS A 97 -3.78 -19.64 5.96
CA LYS A 97 -4.86 -19.72 4.96
C LYS A 97 -4.68 -18.76 3.80
N TYR A 98 -4.25 -17.53 4.06
CA TYR A 98 -4.12 -16.51 3.04
C TYR A 98 -2.67 -16.34 2.60
N PHE A 99 -2.48 -15.94 1.35
CA PHE A 99 -1.17 -15.51 0.85
C PHE A 99 -0.99 -14.01 1.05
N THR A 100 0.26 -13.56 1.02
CA THR A 100 0.65 -12.16 1.18
C THR A 100 -0.05 -11.28 0.14
N GLU A 101 -0.23 -11.81 -1.08
CA GLU A 101 -0.99 -11.16 -2.16
C GLU A 101 -2.44 -10.87 -1.78
N ASP A 102 -3.11 -11.76 -1.03
CA ASP A 102 -4.47 -11.55 -0.56
C ASP A 102 -4.52 -10.41 0.47
N TYR A 103 -3.56 -10.40 1.39
CA TYR A 103 -3.40 -9.32 2.37
C TYR A 103 -3.15 -7.97 1.68
N GLU A 104 -2.24 -7.92 0.72
CA GLU A 104 -1.94 -6.72 -0.06
C GLU A 104 -3.17 -6.23 -0.82
N SER A 105 -3.91 -7.14 -1.47
CA SER A 105 -5.14 -6.79 -2.18
C SER A 105 -6.20 -6.22 -1.24
N ALA A 106 -6.38 -6.82 -0.06
CA ALA A 106 -7.33 -6.34 0.94
C ALA A 106 -6.93 -4.98 1.51
N MET A 107 -5.65 -4.77 1.81
CA MET A 107 -5.11 -3.48 2.28
C MET A 107 -5.25 -2.41 1.21
N ASN A 108 -4.90 -2.71 -0.05
CA ASN A 108 -5.06 -1.79 -1.19
C ASN A 108 -6.52 -1.36 -1.36
N ARG A 109 -7.48 -2.29 -1.22
CA ARG A 109 -8.91 -1.98 -1.27
C ARG A 109 -9.35 -1.11 -0.09
N ALA A 110 -8.88 -1.43 1.13
CA ALA A 110 -9.18 -0.62 2.31
C ALA A 110 -8.69 0.83 2.13
N ILE A 111 -7.46 1.02 1.64
CA ILE A 111 -6.89 2.34 1.36
C ILE A 111 -7.69 3.08 0.29
N GLY A 112 -8.09 2.38 -0.78
CA GLY A 112 -8.94 2.95 -1.81
C GLY A 112 -10.28 3.47 -1.27
N ILE A 113 -10.77 2.90 -0.15
CA ILE A 113 -12.00 3.33 0.52
C ILE A 113 -11.76 4.49 1.49
N CYS A 114 -10.58 4.59 2.13
CA CYS A 114 -10.23 5.67 3.07
C CYS A 114 -10.33 7.09 2.48
N ARG A 115 -10.50 7.21 1.15
CA ARG A 115 -10.49 8.47 0.40
C ARG A 115 -9.20 9.29 0.63
N LEU A 116 -9.16 10.44 -0.03
CA LEU A 116 -8.06 11.39 -0.07
C LEU A 116 -7.52 11.87 1.29
N LYS A 117 -8.25 11.69 2.40
CA LYS A 117 -7.89 12.32 3.68
C LYS A 117 -6.65 11.71 4.35
N HIS A 118 -6.39 10.43 4.10
CA HIS A 118 -5.31 9.69 4.75
C HIS A 118 -4.18 9.29 3.80
N LEU A 119 -4.27 9.73 2.56
CA LEU A 119 -3.20 9.56 1.59
C LEU A 119 -2.17 10.66 1.79
N ASN A 120 -0.91 10.33 1.53
CA ASN A 120 0.16 11.30 1.64
C ASN A 120 0.04 12.29 0.48
N ASN A 121 -0.06 13.58 0.80
CA ASN A 121 -0.02 14.62 -0.21
C ASN A 121 1.35 14.59 -0.88
N MET A 122 1.33 14.45 -2.20
CA MET A 122 2.54 14.44 -3.02
C MET A 122 2.47 15.60 -4.00
N VAL A 123 3.58 16.32 -4.12
CA VAL A 123 3.74 17.38 -5.12
C VAL A 123 4.83 16.94 -6.06
N ALA A 124 4.53 16.95 -7.35
CA ALA A 124 5.51 16.78 -8.41
C ALA A 124 5.48 18.00 -9.33
N THR A 125 6.57 18.22 -10.03
CA THR A 125 6.69 19.28 -11.03
C THR A 125 6.85 18.67 -12.41
N MET A 126 6.21 19.25 -13.39
CA MET A 126 6.47 19.00 -14.81
C MET A 126 6.55 20.32 -15.55
N GLN A 127 7.40 20.41 -16.55
CA GLN A 127 7.46 21.56 -17.45
C GLN A 127 6.43 21.36 -18.57
N ILE A 128 5.59 22.37 -18.80
CA ILE A 128 4.66 22.39 -19.92
C ILE A 128 5.43 22.72 -21.20
N VAL A 129 5.25 21.90 -22.21
CA VAL A 129 5.86 22.07 -23.53
C VAL A 129 4.74 22.39 -24.53
N ALA A 130 4.91 23.47 -25.29
CA ALA A 130 4.00 23.81 -26.39
C ALA A 130 3.76 22.58 -27.28
N THR A 131 2.53 22.43 -27.79
CA THR A 131 2.10 21.30 -28.63
C THR A 131 2.09 19.90 -27.98
N GLN A 132 2.58 19.74 -26.73
CA GLN A 132 2.53 18.46 -26.00
C GLN A 132 1.32 18.43 -25.06
N TYR A 133 0.35 17.57 -25.38
CA TYR A 133 -0.90 17.45 -24.62
C TYR A 133 -0.95 16.23 -23.70
N GLU A 134 0.12 15.43 -23.63
CA GLU A 134 0.19 14.22 -22.82
C GLU A 134 1.47 14.21 -21.99
N TYR A 135 1.33 13.93 -20.69
CA TYR A 135 2.42 13.93 -19.72
C TYR A 135 2.36 12.68 -18.86
N THR A 136 3.49 12.03 -18.62
CA THR A 136 3.54 10.84 -17.75
C THR A 136 3.14 11.22 -16.31
N VAL A 137 2.24 10.45 -15.71
CA VAL A 137 1.91 10.59 -14.28
C VAL A 137 3.16 10.29 -13.45
N PRO A 138 3.53 11.17 -12.50
CA PRO A 138 4.66 10.93 -11.61
C PRO A 138 4.55 9.60 -10.87
N SER A 139 5.67 8.89 -10.76
CA SER A 139 5.72 7.60 -10.06
C SER A 139 5.24 7.74 -8.61
N GLY A 140 4.44 6.79 -8.16
CA GLY A 140 3.87 6.76 -6.81
C GLY A 140 2.57 7.53 -6.63
N MET A 141 2.12 8.35 -7.58
CA MET A 141 0.81 9.00 -7.50
C MET A 141 -0.32 8.02 -7.89
N GLU A 142 -1.22 7.76 -6.96
CA GLU A 142 -2.44 6.95 -7.20
C GLU A 142 -3.67 7.84 -7.44
N TRP A 143 -3.67 9.07 -6.93
CA TRP A 143 -4.75 10.03 -7.16
C TRP A 143 -4.18 11.37 -7.53
N ILE A 144 -4.82 12.05 -8.48
CA ILE A 144 -4.52 13.44 -8.81
C ILE A 144 -5.73 14.27 -8.41
N SER A 145 -5.52 15.19 -7.46
CA SER A 145 -6.58 16.08 -6.98
C SER A 145 -6.60 17.36 -7.81
N THR A 146 -5.44 17.90 -8.12
CA THR A 146 -5.35 19.21 -8.77
C THR A 146 -4.07 19.37 -9.58
N LEU A 147 -4.18 20.07 -10.70
CA LEU A 147 -3.06 20.54 -11.50
C LEU A 147 -3.03 22.05 -11.42
N ARG A 148 -1.90 22.62 -11.04
CA ARG A 148 -1.71 24.06 -10.89
C ARG A 148 -0.50 24.51 -11.66
N ILE A 149 -0.65 25.48 -12.54
CA ILE A 149 0.51 26.17 -13.11
C ILE A 149 0.93 27.26 -12.13
N VAL A 150 2.24 27.32 -11.91
CA VAL A 150 2.87 28.45 -11.26
C VAL A 150 3.81 29.05 -12.30
N PRO A 151 3.60 30.32 -12.70
CA PRO A 151 4.50 31.00 -13.62
C PRO A 151 5.89 31.06 -12.98
N SER A 152 6.85 30.28 -13.50
CA SER A 152 8.21 30.29 -12.99
C SER A 152 9.09 31.12 -13.91
N GLY A 153 9.36 32.36 -13.53
CA GLY A 153 10.44 33.15 -14.12
C GLY A 153 11.83 32.78 -13.59
N ASN A 154 11.92 31.92 -12.57
CA ASN A 154 13.17 31.49 -11.95
C ASN A 154 13.05 30.08 -11.36
N THR A 155 14.12 29.29 -11.51
CA THR A 155 14.25 27.91 -11.03
C THR A 155 14.39 27.77 -9.52
N ASP A 156 14.33 28.87 -8.76
CA ASP A 156 14.68 28.90 -7.34
C ASP A 156 13.44 28.80 -6.45
N TYR A 157 13.38 27.70 -5.70
CA TYR A 157 12.28 27.22 -4.86
C TYR A 157 12.00 28.08 -3.61
N GLY A 158 12.74 29.17 -3.42
CA GLY A 158 12.79 29.92 -2.17
C GLY A 158 12.02 31.24 -2.23
N ALA A 159 10.99 31.32 -1.40
CA ALA A 159 10.32 32.54 -0.93
C ALA A 159 9.21 33.11 -1.83
N HIS A 160 7.99 32.95 -1.32
CA HIS A 160 6.80 33.73 -1.66
C HIS A 160 6.46 33.78 -3.14
N ILE A 161 5.93 32.65 -3.66
CA ILE A 161 5.08 32.68 -4.85
C ILE A 161 4.04 33.78 -4.61
N ASP A 162 4.10 34.86 -5.39
CA ASP A 162 3.05 35.86 -5.45
C ASP A 162 1.80 35.11 -5.96
N THR A 163 0.99 34.62 -5.02
CA THR A 163 -0.13 33.67 -5.23
C THR A 163 -1.22 34.22 -6.15
N LYS A 164 -1.05 35.44 -6.65
CA LYS A 164 -1.99 36.17 -7.51
C LYS A 164 -2.12 35.61 -8.92
N GLN A 165 -1.22 34.72 -9.36
CA GLN A 165 -1.26 34.12 -10.70
C GLN A 165 -1.11 32.60 -10.70
N VAL A 166 -1.65 31.92 -9.67
CA VAL A 166 -1.76 30.46 -9.73
C VAL A 166 -2.96 30.09 -10.61
N PHE A 167 -2.69 29.49 -11.77
CA PHE A 167 -3.75 28.98 -12.64
C PHE A 167 -4.02 27.52 -12.29
N GLU A 168 -5.23 27.22 -11.82
CA GLU A 168 -5.65 25.84 -11.60
C GLU A 168 -6.32 25.31 -12.87
N PHE A 169 -6.01 24.08 -13.27
CA PHE A 169 -6.74 23.41 -14.35
C PHE A 169 -7.93 22.62 -13.78
N PRO A 170 -9.17 23.09 -14.01
CA PRO A 170 -10.35 22.31 -13.72
C PRO A 170 -10.29 20.90 -14.32
N PRO A 171 -10.80 19.87 -13.62
CA PRO A 171 -10.83 18.49 -14.12
C PRO A 171 -11.62 18.26 -15.42
N ARG A 172 -12.22 19.28 -16.03
CA ARG A 172 -12.86 19.24 -17.35
C ARG A 172 -11.89 19.48 -18.52
N TYR A 173 -10.71 20.01 -18.23
CA TYR A 173 -9.66 20.34 -19.21
C TYR A 173 -8.59 19.24 -19.32
N TRP A 174 -8.60 18.29 -18.39
CA TRP A 174 -7.66 17.19 -18.38
C TRP A 174 -8.32 15.90 -17.88
N HIS A 175 -7.75 14.79 -18.28
CA HIS A 175 -8.10 13.46 -17.79
C HIS A 175 -6.86 12.61 -17.64
N ILE A 176 -7.00 11.49 -16.92
CA ILE A 176 -5.96 10.48 -16.83
C ILE A 176 -6.31 9.39 -17.84
N GLY A 177 -5.39 9.10 -18.75
CA GLY A 177 -5.50 8.05 -19.75
C GLY A 177 -4.48 6.94 -19.50
N ALA A 178 -4.79 5.72 -19.94
CA ALA A 178 -3.83 4.63 -19.98
C ALA A 178 -2.93 4.79 -21.21
N ASN A 179 -1.62 4.68 -21.01
CA ASN A 179 -0.62 4.63 -22.08
C ASN A 179 -0.50 3.17 -22.56
N PRO A 180 -0.37 2.91 -23.88
CA PRO A 180 -0.06 1.58 -24.41
C PRO A 180 1.11 0.84 -23.72
N GLY A 181 2.05 1.58 -23.13
CA GLY A 181 3.17 1.03 -22.35
C GLY A 181 2.83 0.60 -20.92
N GLY A 182 1.55 0.65 -20.49
CA GLY A 182 1.11 0.30 -19.14
C GLY A 182 1.29 1.40 -18.09
N SER A 183 1.83 2.56 -18.46
CA SER A 183 1.86 3.74 -17.59
C SER A 183 0.59 4.59 -17.74
N TYR A 184 0.42 5.59 -16.88
CA TYR A 184 -0.67 6.55 -16.98
C TYR A 184 -0.16 7.90 -17.49
N VAL A 185 -0.99 8.58 -18.28
CA VAL A 185 -0.71 9.92 -18.78
C VAL A 185 -1.80 10.90 -18.35
N ILE A 186 -1.39 12.10 -17.98
CA ILE A 186 -2.24 13.27 -17.84
C ILE A 186 -2.42 13.83 -19.26
N ALA A 187 -3.64 13.73 -19.78
CA ALA A 187 -3.98 14.16 -21.13
C ALA A 187 -4.87 15.42 -21.07
N PHE A 188 -4.37 16.50 -21.65
CA PHE A 188 -5.06 17.78 -21.81
C PHE A 188 -5.94 17.77 -23.06
N ASP A 189 -7.13 18.35 -22.96
CA ASP A 189 -8.06 18.46 -24.09
C ASP A 189 -7.72 19.67 -24.96
N SER A 190 -6.98 19.46 -26.05
CA SER A 190 -6.51 20.51 -26.97
C SER A 190 -7.61 21.38 -27.59
N ARG A 191 -8.89 20.97 -27.50
CA ARG A 191 -10.02 21.77 -27.96
C ARG A 191 -10.46 22.82 -26.94
N LYS A 192 -10.05 22.67 -25.69
CA LYS A 192 -10.51 23.49 -24.56
C LYS A 192 -9.41 24.32 -23.92
N ILE A 193 -8.16 23.94 -24.15
CA ILE A 193 -6.99 24.65 -23.66
C ILE A 193 -5.96 24.74 -24.77
N ASP A 194 -5.43 25.94 -24.95
CA ASP A 194 -4.22 26.17 -25.72
C ASP A 194 -3.03 26.14 -24.75
N LEU A 195 -2.06 25.26 -24.99
CA LEU A 195 -0.87 25.14 -24.15
C LEU A 195 0.26 26.07 -24.59
N ASP A 196 0.13 26.72 -25.75
CA ASP A 196 1.17 27.62 -26.27
C ASP A 196 1.33 28.87 -25.39
N ASP A 197 0.24 29.30 -24.74
CA ASP A 197 0.23 30.39 -23.75
C ASP A 197 1.01 30.06 -22.46
N PHE A 198 1.30 28.78 -22.22
CA PHE A 198 1.98 28.28 -21.02
C PHE A 198 3.32 27.61 -21.34
N ASN A 199 3.87 27.85 -22.53
CA ASN A 199 5.11 27.21 -22.96
C ASN A 199 6.26 27.52 -21.99
N GLU A 200 6.99 26.49 -21.59
CA GLU A 200 8.09 26.53 -20.61
C GLU A 200 7.66 26.83 -19.16
N GLU A 201 6.36 27.02 -18.89
CA GLU A 201 5.87 27.19 -17.52
C GLU A 201 5.87 25.87 -16.74
N VAL A 202 6.06 25.96 -15.43
CA VAL A 202 6.08 24.79 -14.55
C VAL A 202 4.66 24.51 -14.02
N CYS A 203 4.15 23.33 -14.37
CA CYS A 203 2.94 22.78 -13.80
C CYS A 203 3.26 21.93 -12.58
N TYR A 204 2.71 22.33 -11.43
CA TYR A 204 2.66 21.58 -10.20
C TYR A 204 1.50 20.59 -10.24
N ILE A 205 1.84 19.32 -10.14
CA ILE A 205 0.89 18.23 -9.98
C ILE A 205 0.73 18.01 -8.48
N MET A 206 -0.44 18.31 -7.96
CA MET A 206 -0.81 17.94 -6.60
C MET A 206 -1.61 16.66 -6.69
N GLY A 207 -1.00 15.60 -6.19
CA GLY A 207 -1.58 14.29 -6.11
C GLY A 207 -1.51 13.76 -4.71
N GLN A 208 -1.90 12.52 -4.60
CA GLN A 208 -1.82 11.75 -3.39
C GLN A 208 -1.30 10.38 -3.71
N CYS A 209 -0.41 9.90 -2.85
CA CYS A 209 0.20 8.59 -2.95
C CYS A 209 -0.26 7.71 -1.79
N LYS A 210 -0.18 6.40 -2.01
CA LYS A 210 -0.37 5.40 -0.97
C LYS A 210 0.55 5.72 0.21
N PRO A 211 0.03 5.71 1.46
CA PRO A 211 0.88 5.85 2.62
C PRO A 211 1.90 4.69 2.67
N ASP A 212 3.13 5.00 3.06
CA ASP A 212 4.16 3.99 3.26
C ASP A 212 3.92 3.25 4.58
N PHE A 213 3.48 2.00 4.49
CA PHE A 213 3.22 1.12 5.63
C PHE A 213 4.48 0.63 6.34
N ALA A 214 5.66 0.83 5.75
CA ALA A 214 6.93 0.58 6.41
C ALA A 214 7.39 1.78 7.26
N GLY A 215 6.74 2.95 7.15
CA GLY A 215 7.11 4.19 7.80
C GLY A 215 6.42 4.45 9.15
N THR A 216 6.99 5.39 9.94
CA THR A 216 6.54 5.78 11.28
C THR A 216 5.41 6.83 11.31
N LEU A 217 4.90 7.29 10.16
CA LEU A 217 4.08 8.50 10.07
C LEU A 217 2.61 8.26 9.66
N ILE A 218 2.09 7.03 9.78
CA ILE A 218 0.67 6.78 9.52
C ILE A 218 -0.15 7.12 10.77
N SER A 219 -1.18 7.97 10.62
CA SER A 219 -2.14 8.27 11.69
C SER A 219 -2.78 7.01 12.24
N GLU A 220 -2.88 6.87 13.56
CA GLU A 220 -3.47 5.71 14.25
C GLU A 220 -4.87 5.35 13.70
N GLU A 221 -5.73 6.34 13.45
CA GLU A 221 -7.06 6.16 12.85
C GLU A 221 -7.02 5.42 11.49
N LEU A 222 -6.07 5.79 10.63
CA LEU A 222 -5.88 5.10 9.34
C LEU A 222 -5.40 3.67 9.57
N GLN A 223 -4.51 3.47 10.55
CA GLN A 223 -3.99 2.13 10.83
C GLN A 223 -5.12 1.20 11.26
N GLU A 224 -5.93 1.64 12.22
CA GLU A 224 -7.09 0.90 12.72
C GLU A 224 -8.10 0.61 11.61
N PHE A 225 -8.40 1.60 10.76
CA PHE A 225 -9.33 1.39 9.65
C PHE A 225 -8.79 0.37 8.65
N VAL A 226 -7.53 0.51 8.21
CA VAL A 226 -6.93 -0.43 7.23
C VAL A 226 -6.92 -1.83 7.81
N VAL A 227 -6.55 -1.98 9.08
CA VAL A 227 -6.56 -3.28 9.76
C VAL A 227 -7.97 -3.87 9.82
N ALA A 228 -8.95 -3.11 10.33
CA ALA A 228 -10.33 -3.58 10.48
C ALA A 228 -10.98 -3.92 9.14
N HIS A 229 -10.83 -3.05 8.14
CA HIS A 229 -11.44 -3.23 6.83
C HIS A 229 -10.78 -4.37 6.04
N SER A 230 -9.46 -4.51 6.11
CA SER A 230 -8.76 -5.63 5.46
C SER A 230 -9.14 -6.97 6.10
N SER A 231 -9.22 -7.03 7.42
CA SER A 231 -9.74 -8.22 8.12
C SER A 231 -11.17 -8.55 7.71
N MET A 232 -12.02 -7.54 7.53
CA MET A 232 -13.38 -7.74 7.01
C MET A 232 -13.35 -8.34 5.60
N LEU A 233 -12.63 -7.74 4.65
CA LEU A 233 -12.57 -8.22 3.26
C LEU A 233 -12.05 -9.66 3.14
N LEU A 234 -10.99 -10.00 3.86
CA LEU A 234 -10.45 -11.37 3.89
C LEU A 234 -11.46 -12.34 4.51
N SER A 235 -12.13 -11.95 5.61
CA SER A 235 -13.20 -12.78 6.17
C SER A 235 -14.37 -13.00 5.20
N LEU A 236 -14.66 -12.01 4.34
CA LEU A 236 -15.69 -12.09 3.30
C LEU A 236 -15.30 -13.02 2.13
N GLN A 237 -14.02 -13.20 1.83
CA GLN A 237 -13.60 -14.16 0.80
C GLN A 237 -13.89 -15.61 1.24
N ARG A 238 -13.82 -15.87 2.55
CA ARG A 238 -14.07 -17.18 3.15
C ARG A 238 -15.55 -17.54 3.31
N ILE A 239 -16.47 -16.63 2.98
CA ILE A 239 -17.92 -16.84 3.09
C ILE A 239 -18.38 -18.11 2.39
N ASN A 240 -17.67 -18.49 1.34
CA ASN A 240 -17.96 -19.68 0.56
C ASN A 240 -17.65 -21.01 1.30
N GLU A 241 -17.13 -21.00 2.54
CA GLU A 241 -16.68 -22.20 3.25
C GLU A 241 -17.42 -22.56 4.56
N GLY A 242 -18.40 -21.77 5.04
CA GLY A 242 -19.20 -22.14 6.23
C GLY A 242 -19.51 -20.98 7.19
N GLN A 243 -20.76 -20.87 7.62
CA GLN A 243 -21.44 -19.65 8.07
C GLN A 243 -21.08 -19.07 9.47
N GLU A 244 -19.99 -19.47 10.12
CA GLU A 244 -19.71 -19.06 11.51
C GLU A 244 -19.25 -17.60 11.66
N TRP A 245 -18.71 -17.01 10.60
CA TRP A 245 -18.16 -15.65 10.59
C TRP A 245 -19.24 -14.55 10.48
N GLN A 246 -20.48 -14.86 10.06
CA GLN A 246 -21.57 -13.88 9.91
C GLN A 246 -21.86 -13.12 11.22
N ARG A 247 -21.73 -13.79 12.37
CA ARG A 247 -21.95 -13.15 13.68
C ARG A 247 -20.83 -12.16 14.04
N LYS A 248 -19.58 -12.44 13.64
CA LYS A 248 -18.45 -11.52 13.83
C LYS A 248 -18.50 -10.34 12.85
N PHE A 249 -19.00 -10.57 11.63
CA PHE A 249 -19.21 -9.54 10.61
C PHE A 249 -20.21 -8.46 11.04
N TYR A 250 -21.36 -8.84 11.60
CA TYR A 250 -22.34 -7.85 12.04
C TYR A 250 -21.86 -7.02 13.24
N ALA A 251 -21.05 -7.60 14.13
CA ALA A 251 -20.44 -6.85 15.24
C ALA A 251 -19.40 -5.82 14.75
N PHE A 252 -18.62 -6.14 13.72
CA PHE A 252 -17.61 -5.22 13.16
C PHE A 252 -18.20 -4.13 12.27
N ARG A 253 -19.23 -4.45 11.47
CA ARG A 253 -19.89 -3.50 10.56
C ARG A 253 -20.48 -2.31 11.32
N ASP A 254 -21.06 -2.55 12.49
CA ASP A 254 -21.71 -1.50 13.26
C ASP A 254 -20.68 -0.56 13.94
N MET A 255 -19.43 -1.00 14.15
CA MET A 255 -18.30 -0.12 14.54
C MET A 255 -17.76 0.70 13.37
N ALA A 256 -17.69 0.12 12.16
CA ALA A 256 -17.16 0.83 10.98
C ALA A 256 -18.07 1.97 10.51
N ARG A 257 -19.39 1.87 10.73
CA ARG A 257 -20.38 2.88 10.30
C ARG A 257 -20.17 4.27 10.93
N SER A 258 -19.75 4.36 12.19
CA SER A 258 -19.50 5.67 12.81
C SER A 258 -18.25 6.35 12.25
N LEU A 259 -17.30 5.57 11.73
CA LEU A 259 -16.10 6.07 11.07
C LEU A 259 -16.39 6.44 9.61
N GLU A 260 -17.21 5.65 8.92
CA GLU A 260 -17.69 5.93 7.56
C GLU A 260 -18.36 7.30 7.45
N ASP A 261 -19.27 7.63 8.37
CA ASP A 261 -19.96 8.92 8.40
C ASP A 261 -19.00 10.11 8.63
N TYR A 262 -17.86 9.89 9.30
CA TYR A 262 -16.80 10.88 9.49
C TYR A 262 -15.84 10.98 8.29
N ILE A 263 -15.65 9.88 7.54
CA ILE A 263 -14.74 9.78 6.39
C ILE A 263 -15.37 10.31 5.09
N PHE A 264 -16.70 10.20 4.91
CA PHE A 264 -17.34 10.43 3.62
C PHE A 264 -17.76 11.89 3.29
N SER A 265 -17.48 12.87 4.16
CA SER A 265 -18.00 14.25 4.01
C SER A 265 -17.17 15.22 3.13
N TYR A 266 -16.03 14.81 2.54
CA TYR A 266 -15.17 15.75 1.77
C TYR A 266 -14.75 15.25 0.37
N GLY A 267 -14.43 16.23 -0.49
CA GLY A 267 -14.52 16.22 -1.96
C GLY A 267 -13.65 15.25 -2.77
N HIS A 268 -14.00 15.12 -4.05
CA HIS A 268 -13.57 14.06 -4.96
C HIS A 268 -12.30 14.41 -5.76
N GLY A 269 -11.27 13.57 -5.66
CA GLY A 269 -10.14 13.51 -6.61
C GLY A 269 -10.34 12.40 -7.64
N LYS A 270 -9.57 12.43 -8.74
CA LYS A 270 -9.64 11.39 -9.78
C LYS A 270 -8.62 10.29 -9.49
N SER A 271 -9.07 9.04 -9.52
CA SER A 271 -8.21 7.85 -9.35
C SER A 271 -7.47 7.54 -10.64
N VAL A 272 -6.16 7.30 -10.51
CA VAL A 272 -5.30 6.68 -11.51
C VAL A 272 -5.37 5.18 -11.19
N LYS A 273 -5.98 4.36 -12.06
CA LYS A 273 -6.07 2.90 -11.87
C LYS A 273 -5.31 2.21 -12.94
#